data_AF-A0A6M3ZJB5-F1
#
_entry.id   AF-A0A6M3ZJB5-F1
#
_cell.length_a   1.000
_cell.length_b   1.000
_cell.length_c   1.000
_cell.angle_alpha   90.00
_cell.angle_beta   90.00
_cell.angle_gamma   90.00
#
_symmetry.space_group_name_H-M   'P 1'
#
loop_
_entity.id
_entity.type
_entity.pdbx_description
1 polymer ?
#
loop_
_entity_poly.entity_id
_entity_poly.type
_entity_poly.pdbx_seq_one_letter_code
_entity_poly.pdbx_strand_id
1 'polypeptide(L)'
;MLANPTAPNADVQALIDDGYSVVIVDDQYLVIENVPYCPRGGIVEYGDLISPYSIVNGVSQLNGDHTVWFTGSIPHTALGVSLHDALVCESSGNSVAGRQARCRLSNKPDNAESLAKLLQSFHYKMTHYINKLSRHARDVDPLVCANRDGRLQINSKPSVFYYPNASISRSGLDVCENKLRQRKVAIIGVGGTGSYILDAIAKTPIEEIHLYDGDNIKPHNSFRMPGALKPADAFSGVFKAEFLAQHYGQMRKGIFPHPVKVNLQNVAELDDCSFVFIAVDHGPSRGLIANHLVNRGVPFIDVGIGVSKVPGNDQLHARARVTFVTPQTKDLVATLPTSDDTEKAEYDNIQLVEMNALNAMLAVVRYKQHLDFFTDEAAAETLKYKVSWSEIFVDKRDPS
;
A
#
# COMPACT_ATOMS: atom_id res chain seq x y z
N MET A 1 23.87 -16.10 4.66
CA MET A 1 23.19 -17.42 4.75
C MET A 1 21.86 -17.19 5.42
N LEU A 2 20.76 -17.23 4.68
CA LEU A 2 19.41 -17.14 5.24
C LEU A 2 19.05 -18.53 5.76
N ALA A 3 18.86 -18.67 7.06
CA ALA A 3 18.41 -19.91 7.67
C ALA A 3 17.05 -20.31 7.08
N ASN A 4 16.90 -21.59 6.71
CA ASN A 4 15.61 -22.19 6.41
C ASN A 4 14.65 -21.97 7.60
N PRO A 5 13.51 -21.29 7.44
CA PRO A 5 12.56 -21.11 8.52
C PRO A 5 11.52 -22.24 8.49
N THR A 6 11.90 -23.44 8.92
CA THR A 6 10.92 -24.55 9.06
C THR A 6 10.40 -24.69 10.50
N ALA A 7 11.01 -24.04 11.49
CA ALA A 7 10.52 -24.04 12.86
C ALA A 7 9.63 -22.81 13.12
N PRO A 8 8.44 -22.98 13.72
CA PRO A 8 7.63 -21.85 14.15
C PRO A 8 8.34 -21.03 15.23
N ASN A 9 8.00 -19.75 15.33
CA ASN A 9 8.42 -18.92 16.46
C ASN A 9 7.94 -19.54 17.79
N ALA A 10 8.68 -19.32 18.87
CA ALA A 10 8.38 -19.89 20.19
C ALA A 10 6.95 -19.63 20.68
N ASP A 11 6.37 -18.46 20.39
CA ASP A 11 4.98 -18.14 20.75
C ASP A 11 3.98 -19.00 19.98
N VAL A 12 4.23 -19.21 18.69
CA VAL A 12 3.39 -20.05 17.83
C VAL A 12 3.53 -21.51 18.24
N GLN A 13 4.75 -21.96 18.57
CA GLN A 13 4.99 -23.30 19.08
C GLN A 13 4.24 -23.53 20.39
N ALA A 14 4.29 -22.59 21.34
CA ALA A 14 3.56 -22.70 22.61
C ALA A 14 2.04 -22.81 22.40
N LEU A 15 1.48 -22.08 21.41
CA LEU A 15 0.06 -22.21 21.07
C LEU A 15 -0.28 -23.59 20.49
N ILE A 16 0.61 -24.16 19.68
CA ILE A 16 0.45 -25.51 19.11
C ILE A 16 0.56 -26.56 20.21
N ASP A 17 1.54 -26.43 21.11
CA ASP A 17 1.77 -27.34 22.23
C ASP A 17 0.60 -27.36 23.21
N ASP A 18 -0.05 -26.21 23.41
CA ASP A 18 -1.31 -26.10 24.15
C ASP A 18 -2.50 -26.73 23.40
N GLY A 19 -2.34 -27.12 22.13
CA GLY A 19 -3.36 -27.82 21.34
C GLY A 19 -4.22 -26.91 20.46
N TYR A 20 -3.89 -25.63 20.29
CA TYR A 20 -4.66 -24.72 19.44
C TYR A 20 -4.40 -24.95 17.94
N SER A 21 -5.43 -24.74 17.11
CA SER A 21 -5.28 -24.68 15.66
C SER A 21 -4.87 -23.27 15.24
N VAL A 22 -3.63 -23.12 14.78
CA VAL A 22 -3.02 -21.84 14.41
C VAL A 22 -2.87 -21.74 12.89
N VAL A 23 -3.35 -20.64 12.31
CA VAL A 23 -3.15 -20.31 10.91
C VAL A 23 -2.39 -18.99 10.77
N ILE A 24 -1.25 -19.01 10.09
CA ILE A 24 -0.54 -17.80 9.67
C ILE A 24 -1.00 -17.44 8.26
N VAL A 25 -1.52 -16.22 8.06
CA VAL A 25 -2.02 -15.75 6.77
C VAL A 25 -1.14 -14.61 6.25
N ASP A 26 -0.60 -14.80 5.04
CA ASP A 26 0.21 -13.84 4.28
C ASP A 26 1.37 -13.22 5.10
N ASP A 27 1.92 -13.99 6.06
CA ASP A 27 2.93 -13.57 7.05
C ASP A 27 2.56 -12.29 7.82
N GLN A 28 1.27 -11.98 7.88
CA GLN A 28 0.72 -10.72 8.38
C GLN A 28 -0.30 -10.89 9.50
N TYR A 29 -0.93 -12.07 9.60
CA TYR A 29 -1.93 -12.37 10.61
C TYR A 29 -1.68 -13.73 11.24
N LEU A 30 -1.96 -13.81 12.53
CA LEU A 30 -2.04 -15.04 13.31
C LEU A 30 -3.51 -15.25 13.66
N VAL A 31 -4.03 -16.41 13.29
CA VAL A 31 -5.42 -16.80 13.55
C VAL A 31 -5.48 -18.03 14.42
N ILE A 32 -6.28 -17.97 15.48
CA ILE A 32 -6.70 -19.15 16.25
C ILE A 32 -8.10 -19.52 15.82
N GLU A 33 -8.25 -20.73 15.29
CA GLU A 33 -9.53 -21.21 14.80
C GLU A 33 -10.35 -21.92 15.89
N ASN A 34 -11.68 -21.94 15.70
CA ASN A 34 -12.60 -22.75 16.51
C ASN A 34 -12.59 -22.43 18.02
N VAL A 35 -12.60 -21.15 18.38
CA VAL A 35 -12.73 -20.70 19.78
C VAL A 35 -14.22 -20.72 20.19
N PRO A 36 -14.62 -21.54 21.18
CA PRO A 36 -16.00 -21.58 21.63
C PRO A 36 -16.36 -20.31 22.40
N TYR A 37 -17.57 -19.82 22.15
CA TYR A 37 -18.17 -18.67 22.82
C TYR A 37 -19.69 -18.85 22.97
N CYS A 38 -20.31 -18.08 23.86
CA CYS A 38 -21.76 -18.08 24.03
C CYS A 38 -22.38 -16.87 23.29
N PRO A 39 -23.25 -17.06 22.29
CA PRO A 39 -24.00 -15.99 21.62
C PRO A 39 -25.31 -15.67 22.38
N ARG A 40 -26.11 -14.72 21.88
CA ARG A 40 -27.40 -14.30 22.50
C ARG A 40 -28.40 -15.46 22.73
N GLY A 41 -28.30 -16.52 21.94
CA GLY A 41 -29.20 -17.68 22.02
C GLY A 41 -28.84 -18.72 23.09
N GLY A 42 -27.70 -18.58 23.77
CA GLY A 42 -27.28 -19.53 24.81
C GLY A 42 -26.83 -20.91 24.31
N ILE A 43 -26.78 -21.13 22.99
CA ILE A 43 -26.21 -22.33 22.37
C ILE A 43 -24.77 -22.02 21.98
N VAL A 44 -23.80 -22.81 22.46
CA VAL A 44 -22.39 -22.58 22.18
C VAL A 44 -22.13 -22.58 20.67
N GLU A 45 -21.45 -21.54 20.20
CA GLU A 45 -20.97 -21.39 18.84
C GLU A 45 -19.44 -21.26 18.84
N TYR A 46 -18.85 -21.27 17.64
CA TYR A 46 -17.40 -21.17 17.45
C TYR A 46 -17.06 -19.99 16.54
N GLY A 47 -16.00 -19.27 16.88
CA GLY A 47 -15.44 -18.21 16.05
C GLY A 47 -13.91 -18.22 16.09
N ASP A 48 -13.30 -17.46 15.20
CA ASP A 48 -11.85 -17.38 15.06
C ASP A 48 -11.36 -16.05 15.66
N LEU A 49 -10.22 -16.10 16.35
CA LEU A 49 -9.52 -14.92 16.82
C LEU A 49 -8.38 -14.57 15.88
N ILE A 50 -8.32 -13.33 15.41
CA ILE A 50 -7.33 -12.85 14.45
C ILE A 50 -6.54 -11.72 15.11
N SER A 51 -5.20 -11.82 15.09
CA SER A 51 -4.29 -10.76 15.51
C SER A 51 -3.36 -10.41 14.36
N PRO A 52 -2.96 -9.13 14.19
CA PRO A 52 -1.80 -8.80 13.38
C PRO A 52 -0.60 -9.59 13.89
N TYR A 53 0.18 -10.13 12.97
CA TYR A 53 1.36 -10.94 13.23
C TYR A 53 2.58 -10.26 12.63
N SER A 54 3.62 -10.13 13.44
CA SER A 54 4.87 -9.52 13.02
C SER A 54 6.00 -10.11 13.83
N ILE A 55 7.08 -10.46 13.13
CA ILE A 55 8.31 -10.99 13.70
C ILE A 55 9.46 -10.16 13.15
N VAL A 56 10.32 -9.67 14.04
CA VAL A 56 11.56 -8.98 13.69
C VAL A 56 12.70 -9.76 14.32
N ASN A 57 13.64 -10.24 13.49
CA ASN A 57 14.80 -11.03 13.93
C ASN A 57 14.42 -12.24 14.82
N GLY A 58 13.31 -12.91 14.50
CA GLY A 58 12.82 -14.05 15.27
C GLY A 58 12.06 -13.69 16.55
N VAL A 59 11.83 -12.41 16.85
CA VAL A 59 11.09 -11.94 18.03
C VAL A 59 9.73 -11.37 17.66
N SER A 60 8.68 -11.83 18.33
CA SER A 60 7.29 -11.34 18.18
C SER A 60 7.16 -9.85 18.48
N GLN A 61 6.42 -9.13 17.64
CA GLN A 61 6.19 -7.69 17.77
C GLN A 61 4.69 -7.38 17.92
N LEU A 62 4.24 -7.20 19.17
CA LEU A 62 2.85 -6.84 19.46
C LEU A 62 2.60 -5.32 19.37
N ASN A 63 3.66 -4.50 19.45
CA ASN A 63 3.60 -3.04 19.23
C ASN A 63 2.51 -2.30 20.05
N GLY A 64 2.23 -2.77 21.28
CA GLY A 64 1.21 -2.17 22.14
C GLY A 64 -0.23 -2.53 21.79
N ASP A 65 -0.46 -3.34 20.74
CA ASP A 65 -1.81 -3.73 20.32
C ASP A 65 -2.33 -4.92 21.13
N HIS A 66 -3.21 -4.63 22.08
CA HIS A 66 -3.90 -5.65 22.86
C HIS A 66 -5.17 -6.16 22.18
N THR A 67 -5.62 -5.58 21.07
CA THR A 67 -6.91 -5.92 20.44
C THR A 67 -6.82 -7.15 19.53
N VAL A 68 -7.95 -7.80 19.28
CA VAL A 68 -8.09 -8.92 18.32
C VAL A 68 -9.39 -8.77 17.53
N TRP A 69 -9.42 -9.21 16.27
CA TRP A 69 -10.68 -9.40 15.56
C TRP A 69 -11.27 -10.75 15.90
N PHE A 70 -12.60 -10.83 15.85
CA PHE A 70 -13.36 -12.03 16.17
C PHE A 70 -14.45 -12.25 15.11
N THR A 71 -14.54 -13.48 14.59
CA THR A 71 -15.52 -13.83 13.54
C THR A 71 -16.89 -14.24 14.10
N GLY A 72 -16.94 -14.58 15.39
CA GLY A 72 -18.20 -14.86 16.09
C GLY A 72 -19.02 -13.60 16.37
N SER A 73 -20.30 -13.79 16.66
CA SER A 73 -21.20 -12.71 17.05
C SER A 73 -20.84 -12.13 18.44
N ILE A 74 -21.58 -11.10 18.87
CA ILE A 74 -21.37 -10.46 20.19
C ILE A 74 -21.44 -11.54 21.30
N PRO A 75 -20.38 -11.73 22.09
CA PRO A 75 -20.37 -12.72 23.17
C PRO A 75 -21.33 -12.35 24.30
N HIS A 76 -21.87 -13.37 24.96
CA HIS A 76 -22.76 -13.28 26.11
C HIS A 76 -22.24 -14.19 27.24
N THR A 77 -22.73 -13.97 28.45
CA THR A 77 -22.57 -14.91 29.56
C THR A 77 -23.53 -16.10 29.40
N ALA A 78 -23.32 -17.17 30.18
CA ALA A 78 -24.26 -18.30 30.21
C ALA A 78 -25.67 -17.93 30.71
N LEU A 79 -25.81 -16.79 31.41
CA LEU A 79 -27.09 -16.24 31.84
C LEU A 79 -27.74 -15.32 30.78
N GLY A 80 -27.15 -15.22 29.59
CA GLY A 80 -27.64 -14.38 28.50
C GLY A 80 -27.34 -12.88 28.63
N VAL A 81 -26.44 -12.48 29.54
CA VAL A 81 -26.01 -11.08 29.67
C VAL A 81 -24.98 -10.76 28.59
N SER A 82 -25.20 -9.71 27.81
CA SER A 82 -24.27 -9.28 26.76
C SER A 82 -22.90 -8.86 27.33
N LEU A 83 -21.83 -9.25 26.65
CA LEU A 83 -20.45 -8.82 26.94
C LEU A 83 -19.97 -7.70 26.01
N HIS A 84 -20.88 -7.06 25.26
CA HIS A 84 -20.54 -5.97 24.35
C HIS A 84 -19.68 -4.90 25.03
N ASP A 85 -20.15 -4.30 26.11
CA ASP A 85 -19.44 -3.18 26.74
C ASP A 85 -18.16 -3.60 27.47
N ALA A 86 -18.03 -4.89 27.81
CA ALA A 86 -16.88 -5.44 28.50
C ALA A 86 -15.75 -5.90 27.56
N LEU A 87 -16.09 -6.26 26.32
CA LEU A 87 -15.18 -6.91 25.38
C LEU A 87 -15.16 -6.31 23.99
N VAL A 88 -16.24 -5.70 23.49
CA VAL A 88 -16.35 -5.25 22.09
C VAL A 88 -16.06 -3.75 22.02
N CYS A 89 -14.99 -3.37 21.32
CA CYS A 89 -14.71 -1.96 21.04
C CYS A 89 -15.27 -1.50 19.70
N GLU A 90 -15.56 -2.43 18.79
CA GLU A 90 -16.11 -2.16 17.47
C GLU A 90 -16.94 -3.36 17.01
N SER A 91 -18.16 -3.12 16.55
CA SER A 91 -18.90 -4.09 15.75
C SER A 91 -18.58 -3.81 14.28
N SER A 92 -17.86 -4.71 13.62
CA SER A 92 -17.37 -4.50 12.25
C SER A 92 -17.95 -5.56 11.33
N GLY A 93 -18.18 -5.23 10.07
CA GLY A 93 -18.47 -6.20 9.01
C GLY A 93 -17.26 -6.37 8.09
N ASN A 94 -16.06 -6.19 8.62
CA ASN A 94 -14.84 -6.08 7.83
C ASN A 94 -14.32 -7.47 7.49
N SER A 95 -13.84 -7.65 6.27
CA SER A 95 -13.04 -8.82 5.95
C SER A 95 -11.60 -8.57 6.34
N VAL A 96 -11.05 -9.44 7.19
CA VAL A 96 -9.66 -9.39 7.69
C VAL A 96 -9.06 -10.78 7.55
N ALA A 97 -7.86 -10.87 6.98
CA ALA A 97 -7.17 -12.15 6.76
C ALA A 97 -8.05 -13.17 6.01
N GLY A 98 -8.84 -12.69 5.05
CA GLY A 98 -9.78 -13.51 4.26
C GLY A 98 -11.01 -14.04 5.03
N ARG A 99 -11.24 -13.61 6.27
CA ARG A 99 -12.38 -14.02 7.11
C ARG A 99 -13.29 -12.83 7.40
N GLN A 100 -14.58 -13.07 7.63
CA GLN A 100 -15.54 -12.04 8.03
C GLN A 100 -15.44 -11.82 9.55
N ALA A 101 -14.76 -10.75 9.96
CA ALA A 101 -14.72 -10.33 11.35
C ALA A 101 -16.01 -9.58 11.68
N ARG A 102 -16.73 -10.03 12.72
CA ARG A 102 -17.99 -9.41 13.18
C ARG A 102 -17.76 -8.44 14.33
N CYS A 103 -16.70 -8.64 15.09
CA CYS A 103 -16.35 -7.83 16.25
C CYS A 103 -14.85 -7.58 16.29
N ARG A 104 -14.47 -6.43 16.86
CA ARG A 104 -13.12 -6.18 17.37
C ARG A 104 -13.19 -6.17 18.88
N LEU A 105 -12.36 -7.02 19.51
CA LEU A 105 -12.35 -7.23 20.94
C LEU A 105 -11.20 -6.46 21.61
N SER A 106 -11.52 -5.79 22.71
CA SER A 106 -10.60 -5.06 23.58
C SER A 106 -10.91 -5.38 25.04
N ASN A 107 -10.02 -6.09 25.71
CA ASN A 107 -10.08 -6.29 27.16
C ASN A 107 -8.74 -5.89 27.79
N LYS A 108 -8.50 -4.59 27.84
CA LYS A 108 -7.28 -3.99 28.38
C LYS A 108 -7.27 -4.11 29.91
N PRO A 109 -6.21 -4.68 30.53
CA PRO A 109 -6.06 -4.66 31.98
C PRO A 109 -5.88 -3.23 32.52
N ASP A 110 -6.45 -2.95 33.69
CA ASP A 110 -6.41 -1.61 34.29
C ASP A 110 -5.02 -1.22 34.84
N ASN A 111 -4.19 -2.21 35.19
CA ASN A 111 -2.84 -1.98 35.69
C ASN A 111 -1.76 -2.26 34.62
N ALA A 112 -0.68 -1.48 34.68
CA ALA A 112 0.40 -1.51 33.70
C ALA A 112 1.14 -2.86 33.66
N GLU A 113 1.29 -3.53 34.80
CA GLU A 113 1.97 -4.82 34.89
C GLU A 113 1.20 -5.93 34.14
N SER A 114 -0.11 -6.00 34.35
CA SER A 114 -0.98 -6.97 33.68
C SER A 114 -1.09 -6.68 32.18
N LEU A 115 -1.07 -5.41 31.79
CA LEU A 115 -1.00 -5.02 30.38
C LEU A 115 0.34 -5.41 29.74
N ALA A 116 1.45 -5.17 30.42
CA ALA A 116 2.78 -5.59 29.95
C ALA A 116 2.85 -7.11 29.78
N LYS A 117 2.25 -7.86 30.71
CA LYS A 117 2.12 -9.31 30.61
C LYS A 117 1.23 -9.73 29.43
N LEU A 118 0.10 -9.04 29.22
CA LEU A 118 -0.78 -9.30 28.07
C LEU A 118 -0.04 -9.13 26.73
N LEU A 119 0.84 -8.14 26.67
CA LEU A 119 1.59 -7.78 25.47
C LEU A 119 2.96 -8.46 25.38
N GLN A 120 3.27 -9.41 26.27
CA GLN A 120 4.55 -10.09 26.33
C GLN A 120 4.78 -11.00 25.11
N SER A 121 3.74 -11.72 24.68
CA SER A 121 3.82 -12.70 23.61
C SER A 121 2.47 -12.87 22.91
N PHE A 122 2.49 -13.39 21.67
CA PHE A 122 1.26 -13.76 20.99
C PHE A 122 0.55 -14.88 21.75
N HIS A 123 1.30 -15.83 22.30
CA HIS A 123 0.74 -16.90 23.13
C HIS A 123 -0.12 -16.35 24.27
N TYR A 124 0.42 -15.42 25.07
CA TYR A 124 -0.31 -14.87 26.21
C TYR A 124 -1.50 -14.02 25.76
N LYS A 125 -1.32 -13.18 24.72
CA LYS A 125 -2.42 -12.38 24.16
C LYS A 125 -3.58 -13.25 23.69
N MET A 126 -3.30 -14.30 22.91
CA MET A 126 -4.36 -15.13 22.33
C MET A 126 -5.04 -15.98 23.40
N THR A 127 -4.28 -16.62 24.30
CA THR A 127 -4.85 -17.42 25.39
C THR A 127 -5.68 -16.59 26.36
N HIS A 128 -5.35 -15.32 26.59
CA HIS A 128 -6.19 -14.40 27.37
C HIS A 128 -7.60 -14.27 26.77
N TYR A 129 -7.71 -14.01 25.46
CA TYR A 129 -9.01 -13.89 24.80
C TYR A 129 -9.76 -15.21 24.69
N ILE A 130 -9.06 -16.32 24.40
CA ILE A 130 -9.64 -17.66 24.41
C ILE A 130 -10.28 -17.94 25.77
N ASN A 131 -9.56 -17.71 26.87
CA ASN A 131 -10.06 -17.95 28.22
C ASN A 131 -11.29 -17.10 28.55
N LYS A 132 -11.32 -15.83 28.12
CA LYS A 132 -12.47 -14.94 28.34
C LYS A 132 -13.73 -15.43 27.63
N LEU A 133 -13.60 -15.87 26.36
CA LEU A 133 -14.73 -16.36 25.57
C LEU A 133 -15.17 -17.75 26.03
N SER A 134 -14.23 -18.69 26.13
CA SER A 134 -14.53 -20.09 26.41
C SER A 134 -15.02 -20.35 27.82
N ARG A 135 -14.75 -19.45 28.79
CA ARG A 135 -15.33 -19.54 30.14
C ARG A 135 -16.86 -19.60 30.08
N HIS A 136 -17.48 -18.66 29.38
CA HIS A 136 -18.94 -18.59 29.30
C HIS A 136 -19.55 -19.71 28.45
N ALA A 137 -18.80 -20.21 27.46
CA ALA A 137 -19.21 -21.40 26.73
C ALA A 137 -19.20 -22.66 27.60
N ARG A 138 -18.18 -22.84 28.46
CA ARG A 138 -18.07 -23.99 29.37
C ARG A 138 -19.12 -23.98 30.48
N ASP A 139 -19.56 -22.80 30.90
CA ASP A 139 -20.69 -22.67 31.84
C ASP A 139 -22.01 -23.20 31.23
N VAL A 140 -22.11 -23.24 29.89
CA VAL A 140 -23.25 -23.81 29.14
C VAL A 140 -23.03 -25.30 28.83
N ASP A 141 -21.88 -25.64 28.27
CA ASP A 141 -21.48 -27.01 27.94
C ASP A 141 -20.04 -27.28 28.42
N PRO A 142 -19.84 -28.04 29.52
CA PRO A 142 -18.52 -28.29 30.08
C PRO A 142 -17.54 -29.04 29.16
N LEU A 143 -18.02 -29.68 28.08
CA LEU A 143 -17.19 -30.46 27.17
C LEU A 143 -16.55 -29.62 26.05
N VAL A 144 -16.94 -28.35 25.89
CA VAL A 144 -16.41 -27.50 24.82
C VAL A 144 -15.00 -27.01 25.14
N CYS A 145 -14.14 -27.03 24.13
CA CYS A 145 -12.75 -26.63 24.26
C CYS A 145 -12.24 -26.01 22.95
N ALA A 146 -11.36 -25.01 23.08
CA ALA A 146 -10.60 -24.47 21.96
C ALA A 146 -9.38 -25.35 21.62
N ASN A 147 -8.85 -26.06 22.62
CA ASN A 147 -7.71 -26.97 22.49
C ASN A 147 -8.20 -28.28 21.86
N ARG A 148 -7.61 -28.64 20.72
CA ARG A 148 -7.90 -29.88 20.00
C ARG A 148 -6.61 -30.68 19.84
N ASP A 149 -5.94 -30.55 18.72
CA ASP A 149 -4.82 -31.41 18.34
C ASP A 149 -3.55 -30.67 17.97
N GLY A 150 -3.50 -29.34 18.15
CA GLY A 150 -2.28 -28.55 17.94
C GLY A 150 -1.81 -28.58 16.50
N ARG A 151 -2.28 -27.65 15.68
CA ARG A 151 -1.96 -27.62 14.24
C ARG A 151 -1.41 -26.28 13.83
N LEU A 152 -0.45 -26.30 12.90
CA LEU A 152 0.03 -25.11 12.20
C LEU A 152 -0.30 -25.22 10.71
N GLN A 153 -0.98 -24.21 10.20
CA GLN A 153 -1.15 -23.99 8.77
C GLN A 153 -0.54 -22.64 8.39
N ILE A 154 0.25 -22.62 7.32
CA ILE A 154 0.82 -21.38 6.77
C ILE A 154 0.21 -21.16 5.40
N ASN A 155 -0.60 -20.12 5.27
CA ASN A 155 -1.27 -19.70 4.06
C ASN A 155 -0.63 -18.41 3.56
N SER A 156 0.44 -18.51 2.76
CA SER A 156 1.14 -17.35 2.22
C SER A 156 0.94 -17.23 0.71
N LYS A 157 0.56 -16.04 0.25
CA LYS A 157 0.62 -15.67 -1.16
C LYS A 157 2.03 -15.17 -1.52
N PRO A 158 2.46 -15.33 -2.78
CA PRO A 158 3.66 -14.67 -3.26
C PRO A 158 3.60 -13.15 -3.02
N SER A 159 4.64 -12.63 -2.38
CA SER A 159 4.83 -11.20 -2.16
C SER A 159 6.01 -10.70 -2.96
N VAL A 160 5.88 -9.49 -3.52
CA VAL A 160 7.00 -8.76 -4.13
C VAL A 160 7.93 -8.17 -3.07
N PHE A 161 7.45 -7.98 -1.84
CA PHE A 161 8.21 -7.38 -0.75
C PHE A 161 9.03 -8.43 -0.01
N TYR A 162 10.21 -8.05 0.49
CA TYR A 162 11.02 -8.91 1.36
C TYR A 162 10.51 -8.97 2.80
N TYR A 163 9.59 -8.08 3.16
CA TYR A 163 8.98 -8.00 4.48
C TYR A 163 7.51 -7.58 4.36
N PRO A 164 6.64 -8.03 5.29
CA PRO A 164 5.22 -7.71 5.28
C PRO A 164 4.95 -6.24 5.64
N ASN A 165 3.85 -5.71 5.15
CA ASN A 165 3.37 -4.37 5.49
C ASN A 165 2.57 -4.39 6.80
N ALA A 166 3.28 -4.39 7.94
CA ALA A 166 2.65 -4.48 9.26
C ALA A 166 1.66 -3.34 9.59
N SER A 167 1.68 -2.23 8.85
CA SER A 167 0.67 -1.17 9.01
C SER A 167 -0.68 -1.56 8.42
N ILE A 168 -0.71 -2.28 7.30
CA ILE A 168 -1.94 -2.79 6.70
C ILE A 168 -2.57 -3.84 7.61
N SER A 169 -1.77 -4.78 8.12
CA SER A 169 -2.28 -5.84 8.97
C SER A 169 -2.84 -5.32 10.30
N ARG A 170 -2.16 -4.37 10.96
CA ARG A 170 -2.63 -3.71 12.19
C ARG A 170 -3.95 -2.95 12.03
N SER A 171 -4.18 -2.40 10.85
CA SER A 171 -5.41 -1.66 10.56
C SER A 171 -6.50 -2.52 9.93
N GLY A 172 -6.25 -3.79 9.61
CA GLY A 172 -7.22 -4.65 8.92
C GLY A 172 -7.55 -4.16 7.50
N LEU A 173 -6.57 -3.61 6.80
CA LEU A 173 -6.74 -2.99 5.47
C LEU A 173 -6.31 -3.90 4.31
N ASP A 174 -6.17 -5.20 4.53
CA ASP A 174 -5.69 -6.17 3.53
C ASP A 174 -6.59 -6.21 2.30
N VAL A 175 -7.92 -6.09 2.48
CA VAL A 175 -8.87 -5.98 1.37
C VAL A 175 -8.60 -4.72 0.53
N CYS A 176 -8.31 -3.59 1.19
CA CYS A 176 -7.99 -2.34 0.49
C CYS A 176 -6.65 -2.48 -0.25
N GLU A 177 -5.60 -2.97 0.40
CA GLU A 177 -4.29 -3.16 -0.24
C GLU A 177 -4.37 -4.11 -1.45
N ASN A 178 -5.20 -5.15 -1.39
CA ASN A 178 -5.39 -6.07 -2.50
C ASN A 178 -5.93 -5.39 -3.78
N LYS A 179 -6.67 -4.29 -3.66
CA LYS A 179 -7.11 -3.50 -4.83
C LYS A 179 -5.95 -2.86 -5.59
N LEU A 180 -4.82 -2.63 -4.91
CA LEU A 180 -3.61 -2.04 -5.49
C LEU A 180 -2.76 -3.06 -6.26
N ARG A 181 -3.13 -4.34 -6.28
CA ARG A 181 -2.40 -5.36 -7.06
C ARG A 181 -2.56 -5.09 -8.54
N GLN A 182 -1.44 -5.06 -9.25
CA GLN A 182 -1.39 -4.91 -10.70
C GLN A 182 -0.28 -5.80 -11.24
N ARG A 183 -0.45 -6.28 -12.47
CA ARG A 183 0.56 -7.11 -13.11
C ARG A 183 1.76 -6.28 -13.56
N LYS A 184 1.53 -5.22 -14.34
CA LYS A 184 2.60 -4.45 -14.98
C LYS A 184 2.28 -2.96 -15.01
N VAL A 185 3.13 -2.13 -14.44
CA VAL A 185 3.02 -0.66 -14.47
C VAL A 185 4.31 -0.07 -15.00
N ALA A 186 4.22 0.90 -15.91
CA ALA A 186 5.39 1.61 -16.42
C ALA A 186 5.44 3.06 -15.93
N ILE A 187 6.64 3.58 -15.68
CA ILE A 187 6.93 4.99 -15.45
C ILE A 187 7.91 5.44 -16.54
N ILE A 188 7.54 6.48 -17.29
CA ILE A 188 8.36 7.03 -18.36
C ILE A 188 8.88 8.39 -17.94
N GLY A 189 10.20 8.48 -17.74
CA GLY A 189 10.90 9.58 -17.10
C GLY A 189 10.92 9.42 -15.57
N VAL A 190 12.12 9.30 -14.98
CA VAL A 190 12.32 9.09 -13.53
C VAL A 190 13.34 10.08 -12.93
N GLY A 191 13.50 11.27 -13.50
CA GLY A 191 14.47 12.28 -13.02
C GLY A 191 13.96 13.34 -12.02
N GLY A 192 12.63 13.47 -11.88
CA GLY A 192 11.95 14.46 -11.03
C GLY A 192 10.63 13.89 -10.53
N THR A 193 9.50 14.40 -11.02
CA THR A 193 8.15 13.92 -10.64
C THR A 193 8.04 12.38 -10.74
N GLY A 194 8.53 11.77 -11.82
CA GLY A 194 8.49 10.32 -11.98
C GLY A 194 9.29 9.52 -10.93
N SER A 195 10.35 10.09 -10.35
CA SER A 195 11.07 9.44 -9.24
C SER A 195 10.25 9.44 -7.94
N TYR A 196 9.47 10.48 -7.68
CA TYR A 196 8.52 10.51 -6.55
C TYR A 196 7.30 9.63 -6.80
N ILE A 197 6.87 9.48 -8.05
CA ILE A 197 5.87 8.45 -8.41
C ILE A 197 6.43 7.08 -8.05
N LEU A 198 7.66 6.76 -8.49
CA LEU A 198 8.33 5.52 -8.13
C LEU A 198 8.41 5.34 -6.62
N ASP A 199 8.80 6.37 -5.87
CA ASP A 199 8.89 6.30 -4.42
C ASP A 199 7.57 5.80 -3.80
N ALA A 200 6.44 6.34 -4.22
CA ALA A 200 5.16 5.91 -3.69
C ALA A 200 4.68 4.56 -4.26
N ILE A 201 4.80 4.31 -5.57
CA ILE A 201 4.26 3.08 -6.17
C ILE A 201 5.13 1.85 -5.90
N ALA A 202 6.43 2.00 -5.66
CA ALA A 202 7.30 0.90 -5.22
C ALA A 202 6.81 0.25 -3.92
N LYS A 203 6.04 0.99 -3.11
CA LYS A 203 5.44 0.55 -1.84
C LYS A 203 4.05 -0.08 -2.01
N THR A 204 3.66 -0.42 -3.25
CA THR A 204 2.37 -1.07 -3.57
C THR A 204 2.59 -2.46 -4.18
N PRO A 205 1.64 -3.40 -4.06
CA PRO A 205 1.80 -4.79 -4.49
C PRO A 205 1.64 -4.99 -6.02
N ILE A 206 2.27 -4.11 -6.80
CA ILE A 206 2.43 -4.24 -8.26
C ILE A 206 3.49 -5.32 -8.51
N GLU A 207 3.27 -6.27 -9.41
CA GLU A 207 4.23 -7.34 -9.70
C GLU A 207 5.46 -6.83 -10.44
N GLU A 208 5.26 -6.08 -11.53
CA GLU A 208 6.32 -5.53 -12.37
C GLU A 208 6.21 -4.00 -12.50
N ILE A 209 7.27 -3.29 -12.11
CA ILE A 209 7.40 -1.84 -12.29
C ILE A 209 8.52 -1.58 -13.31
N HIS A 210 8.17 -1.05 -14.47
CA HIS A 210 9.12 -0.75 -15.56
C HIS A 210 9.51 0.72 -15.55
N LEU A 211 10.81 1.02 -15.54
CA LEU A 211 11.34 2.38 -15.49
C LEU A 211 12.02 2.74 -16.82
N TYR A 212 11.46 3.65 -17.60
CA TYR A 212 12.06 4.11 -18.86
C TYR A 212 12.69 5.49 -18.69
N ASP A 213 14.01 5.58 -18.73
CA ASP A 213 14.73 6.86 -18.72
C ASP A 213 16.15 6.66 -19.27
N GLY A 214 16.49 7.37 -20.34
CA GLY A 214 17.78 7.28 -21.03
C GLY A 214 18.84 8.27 -20.53
N ASP A 215 18.58 9.00 -19.45
CA ASP A 215 19.55 9.95 -18.90
C ASP A 215 20.34 9.36 -17.73
N ASN A 216 21.54 9.90 -17.51
CA ASN A 216 22.35 9.58 -16.32
C ASN A 216 21.94 10.39 -15.10
N ILE A 217 22.19 9.81 -13.92
CA ILE A 217 22.18 10.53 -12.65
C ILE A 217 23.27 11.62 -12.67
N LYS A 218 22.94 12.82 -12.18
CA LYS A 218 23.84 13.97 -12.07
C LYS A 218 23.67 14.64 -10.70
N PRO A 219 24.64 15.46 -10.23
CA PRO A 219 24.56 16.09 -8.91
C PRO A 219 23.29 16.92 -8.68
N HIS A 220 22.82 17.68 -9.68
CA HIS A 220 21.61 18.49 -9.52
C HIS A 220 20.34 17.68 -9.26
N ASN A 221 20.34 16.36 -9.57
CA ASN A 221 19.21 15.50 -9.29
C ASN A 221 18.96 15.33 -7.78
N SER A 222 19.98 15.46 -6.93
CA SER A 222 19.87 15.30 -5.47
C SER A 222 18.90 16.30 -4.82
N PHE A 223 18.58 17.40 -5.49
CA PHE A 223 17.70 18.45 -5.00
C PHE A 223 16.26 18.33 -5.51
N ARG A 224 15.94 17.30 -6.30
CA ARG A 224 14.60 17.11 -6.89
C ARG A 224 14.16 15.65 -7.07
N MET A 225 14.90 14.72 -6.47
CA MET A 225 14.59 13.30 -6.41
C MET A 225 14.46 12.88 -4.94
N PRO A 226 13.70 11.80 -4.64
CA PRO A 226 13.54 11.31 -3.27
C PRO A 226 14.87 10.81 -2.70
N GLY A 227 15.04 11.02 -1.39
CA GLY A 227 16.21 10.57 -0.65
C GLY A 227 17.48 11.39 -0.94
N ALA A 228 18.56 11.04 -0.24
CA ALA A 228 19.86 11.65 -0.44
C ALA A 228 20.67 10.86 -1.48
N LEU A 229 21.38 11.58 -2.36
CA LEU A 229 22.31 10.99 -3.31
C LEU A 229 23.73 11.12 -2.78
N LYS A 230 24.47 10.01 -2.68
CA LYS A 230 25.89 10.08 -2.29
C LYS A 230 26.70 10.73 -3.42
N PRO A 231 27.78 11.47 -3.12
CA PRO A 231 28.65 12.02 -4.14
C PRO A 231 29.15 10.95 -5.14
N ALA A 232 29.55 9.77 -4.65
CA ALA A 232 30.00 8.68 -5.52
C ALA A 232 28.93 8.26 -6.55
N ASP A 233 27.66 8.21 -6.15
CA ASP A 233 26.54 7.86 -7.04
C ASP A 233 26.26 9.02 -8.03
N ALA A 234 26.31 10.27 -7.55
CA ALA A 234 26.08 11.47 -8.35
C ALA A 234 27.07 11.66 -9.50
N PHE A 235 28.28 11.11 -9.37
CA PHE A 235 29.35 11.18 -10.36
C PHE A 235 29.65 9.83 -11.04
N SER A 236 28.84 8.79 -10.79
CA SER A 236 29.05 7.43 -11.29
C SER A 236 28.81 7.28 -12.80
N GLY A 237 28.02 8.16 -13.40
CA GLY A 237 27.57 8.04 -14.79
C GLY A 237 26.50 6.96 -15.02
N VAL A 238 25.92 6.39 -13.96
CA VAL A 238 24.86 5.37 -14.04
C VAL A 238 23.55 6.00 -14.52
N PHE A 239 22.78 5.24 -15.31
CA PHE A 239 21.46 5.65 -15.77
C PHE A 239 20.48 5.81 -14.60
N LYS A 240 19.59 6.81 -14.69
CA LYS A 240 18.58 7.06 -13.64
C LYS A 240 17.69 5.85 -13.40
N ALA A 241 17.25 5.18 -14.46
CA ALA A 241 16.42 3.99 -14.38
C ALA A 241 17.11 2.87 -13.59
N GLU A 242 18.38 2.58 -13.89
CA GLU A 242 19.18 1.55 -13.23
C GLU A 242 19.44 1.88 -11.75
N PHE A 243 19.87 3.12 -11.48
CA PHE A 243 20.14 3.58 -10.11
C PHE A 243 18.90 3.42 -9.22
N LEU A 244 17.74 3.87 -9.70
CA LEU A 244 16.50 3.79 -8.94
C LEU A 244 15.97 2.35 -8.81
N ALA A 245 16.10 1.52 -9.86
CA ALA A 245 15.75 0.10 -9.78
C ALA A 245 16.60 -0.62 -8.73
N GLN A 246 17.91 -0.35 -8.67
CA GLN A 246 18.78 -0.89 -7.64
C GLN A 246 18.40 -0.39 -6.24
N HIS A 247 18.06 0.90 -6.11
CA HIS A 247 17.72 1.50 -4.82
C HIS A 247 16.43 0.91 -4.25
N TYR A 248 15.32 0.96 -4.99
CA TYR A 248 14.04 0.41 -4.54
C TYR A 248 14.01 -1.14 -4.60
N GLY A 249 14.91 -1.75 -5.36
CA GLY A 249 15.14 -3.19 -5.38
C GLY A 249 15.63 -3.77 -4.04
N GLN A 250 16.05 -2.92 -3.10
CA GLN A 250 16.42 -3.32 -1.73
C GLN A 250 15.21 -3.68 -0.86
N MET A 251 14.01 -3.18 -1.19
CA MET A 251 12.78 -3.46 -0.44
C MET A 251 11.85 -4.46 -1.12
N ARG A 252 11.97 -4.62 -2.44
CA ARG A 252 11.10 -5.49 -3.24
C ARG A 252 11.78 -6.05 -4.49
N LYS A 253 11.17 -7.09 -5.05
CA LYS A 253 11.49 -7.65 -6.38
C LYS A 253 10.68 -6.96 -7.48
N GLY A 254 11.00 -7.22 -8.74
CA GLY A 254 10.16 -6.83 -9.88
C GLY A 254 10.20 -5.34 -10.24
N ILE A 255 11.36 -4.71 -10.12
CA ILE A 255 11.61 -3.38 -10.70
C ILE A 255 12.58 -3.56 -11.86
N PHE A 256 12.17 -3.19 -13.06
CA PHE A 256 12.90 -3.44 -14.30
C PHE A 256 13.35 -2.12 -14.92
N PRO A 257 14.66 -1.83 -14.94
CA PRO A 257 15.18 -0.62 -15.56
C PRO A 257 15.31 -0.77 -17.08
N HIS A 258 14.94 0.29 -17.79
CA HIS A 258 15.10 0.46 -19.23
C HIS A 258 15.88 1.77 -19.46
N PRO A 259 17.21 1.71 -19.61
CA PRO A 259 18.08 2.90 -19.76
C PRO A 259 17.96 3.54 -21.16
N VAL A 260 16.74 3.72 -21.64
CA VAL A 260 16.40 4.21 -22.98
C VAL A 260 15.23 5.19 -22.90
N LYS A 261 15.19 6.13 -23.85
CA LYS A 261 14.01 6.96 -24.07
C LYS A 261 12.97 6.18 -24.87
N VAL A 262 11.71 6.37 -24.56
CA VAL A 262 10.62 5.78 -25.35
C VAL A 262 10.50 6.51 -26.68
N ASN A 263 10.41 5.76 -27.77
CA ASN A 263 10.36 6.23 -29.15
C ASN A 263 9.51 5.27 -30.01
N LEU A 264 9.42 5.52 -31.32
CA LEU A 264 8.62 4.68 -32.23
C LEU A 264 9.09 3.22 -32.28
N GLN A 265 10.36 2.94 -31.98
CA GLN A 265 10.93 1.60 -32.08
C GLN A 265 10.57 0.72 -30.86
N ASN A 266 10.34 1.31 -29.68
CA ASN A 266 10.10 0.57 -28.43
C ASN A 266 8.77 0.87 -27.73
N VAL A 267 7.96 1.84 -28.19
CA VAL A 267 6.68 2.19 -27.54
C VAL A 267 5.71 1.02 -27.43
N ALA A 268 5.82 0.02 -28.30
CA ALA A 268 5.03 -1.21 -28.25
C ALA A 268 5.31 -2.08 -27.00
N GLU A 269 6.42 -1.88 -26.29
CA GLU A 269 6.71 -2.56 -25.02
C GLU A 269 5.74 -2.17 -23.89
N LEU A 270 4.92 -1.13 -24.11
CA LEU A 270 3.91 -0.64 -23.18
C LEU A 270 2.53 -1.28 -23.38
N ASP A 271 2.34 -2.08 -24.42
CA ASP A 271 1.04 -2.62 -24.84
C ASP A 271 0.35 -3.50 -23.80
N ASP A 272 1.15 -4.22 -23.00
CA ASP A 272 0.69 -5.16 -21.97
C ASP A 272 0.72 -4.54 -20.56
N CYS A 273 1.04 -3.24 -20.44
CA CYS A 273 0.94 -2.53 -19.17
C CYS A 273 -0.52 -2.41 -18.74
N SER A 274 -0.78 -2.68 -17.46
CA SER A 274 -2.06 -2.41 -16.82
C SER A 274 -2.27 -0.91 -16.59
N PHE A 275 -1.18 -0.16 -16.43
CA PHE A 275 -1.21 1.30 -16.24
C PHE A 275 0.14 1.93 -16.63
N VAL A 276 0.13 3.18 -17.08
CA VAL A 276 1.36 3.94 -17.37
C VAL A 276 1.35 5.33 -16.71
N PHE A 277 2.49 5.76 -16.18
CA PHE A 277 2.74 7.14 -15.79
C PHE A 277 3.69 7.80 -16.81
N ILE A 278 3.27 8.92 -17.39
CA ILE A 278 4.06 9.72 -18.33
C ILE A 278 4.59 10.94 -17.57
N ALA A 279 5.89 10.97 -17.29
CA ALA A 279 6.58 12.04 -16.57
C ALA A 279 7.79 12.57 -17.37
N VAL A 280 7.59 12.73 -18.68
CA VAL A 280 8.60 13.28 -19.61
C VAL A 280 8.47 14.80 -19.72
N ASP A 281 9.57 15.47 -20.04
CA ASP A 281 9.61 16.91 -20.34
C ASP A 281 9.53 17.21 -21.84
N HIS A 282 9.93 16.26 -22.69
CA HIS A 282 9.88 16.40 -24.14
C HIS A 282 8.46 16.21 -24.72
N GLY A 283 7.86 17.30 -25.22
CA GLY A 283 6.50 17.35 -25.75
C GLY A 283 6.19 16.34 -26.87
N PRO A 284 6.97 16.27 -27.96
CA PRO A 284 6.79 15.27 -29.00
C PRO A 284 6.79 13.82 -28.50
N SER A 285 7.68 13.47 -27.56
CA SER A 285 7.67 12.16 -26.92
C SER A 285 6.39 11.91 -26.12
N ARG A 286 5.93 12.90 -25.34
CA ARG A 286 4.64 12.83 -24.62
C ARG A 286 3.49 12.52 -25.59
N GLY A 287 3.43 13.22 -26.72
CA GLY A 287 2.40 13.01 -27.74
C GLY A 287 2.45 11.62 -28.36
N LEU A 288 3.64 11.15 -28.74
CA LEU A 288 3.84 9.80 -29.28
C LEU A 288 3.33 8.73 -28.31
N ILE A 289 3.76 8.81 -27.04
CA ILE A 289 3.40 7.84 -26.00
C ILE A 289 1.89 7.87 -25.74
N ALA A 290 1.33 9.05 -25.50
CA ALA A 290 -0.08 9.20 -25.15
C ALA A 290 -1.02 8.68 -26.26
N ASN A 291 -0.72 9.00 -27.53
CA ASN A 291 -1.50 8.49 -28.66
C ASN A 291 -1.39 6.98 -28.79
N HIS A 292 -0.19 6.41 -28.59
CA HIS A 292 0.00 4.96 -28.62
C HIS A 292 -0.84 4.26 -27.54
N LEU A 293 -0.76 4.73 -26.28
CA LEU A 293 -1.48 4.13 -25.16
C LEU A 293 -3.01 4.19 -25.34
N VAL A 294 -3.53 5.32 -25.84
CA VAL A 294 -4.96 5.43 -26.21
C VAL A 294 -5.35 4.40 -27.26
N ASN A 295 -4.55 4.25 -28.33
CA ASN A 295 -4.83 3.30 -29.40
C ASN A 295 -4.81 1.84 -28.92
N ARG A 296 -4.05 1.55 -27.87
CA ARG A 296 -3.96 0.23 -27.22
C ARG A 296 -4.93 0.05 -26.07
N GLY A 297 -5.66 1.10 -25.68
CA GLY A 297 -6.61 1.07 -24.58
C GLY A 297 -5.96 0.99 -23.20
N VAL A 298 -4.68 1.36 -23.08
CA VAL A 298 -3.94 1.34 -21.80
C VAL A 298 -4.22 2.64 -21.05
N PRO A 299 -4.80 2.61 -19.83
CA PRO A 299 -5.03 3.81 -19.05
C PRO A 299 -3.70 4.40 -18.55
N PHE A 300 -3.63 5.72 -18.47
CA PHE A 300 -2.42 6.40 -18.03
C PHE A 300 -2.68 7.74 -17.36
N ILE A 301 -1.67 8.21 -16.63
CA ILE A 301 -1.61 9.57 -16.11
C ILE A 301 -0.41 10.29 -16.72
N ASP A 302 -0.66 11.44 -17.35
CA ASP A 302 0.38 12.41 -17.69
C ASP A 302 0.54 13.43 -16.56
N VAL A 303 1.80 13.73 -16.23
CA VAL A 303 2.14 14.73 -15.22
C VAL A 303 3.03 15.82 -15.80
N GLY A 304 2.87 17.04 -15.31
CA GLY A 304 3.78 18.14 -15.64
C GLY A 304 3.81 19.22 -14.58
N ILE A 305 4.99 19.81 -14.37
CA ILE A 305 5.15 21.02 -13.57
C ILE A 305 5.58 22.18 -14.47
N GLY A 306 5.24 23.39 -14.07
CA GLY A 306 5.77 24.60 -14.69
C GLY A 306 6.14 25.60 -13.61
N VAL A 307 7.38 26.09 -13.65
CA VAL A 307 7.90 27.05 -12.69
C VAL A 307 8.60 28.17 -13.47
N SER A 308 8.28 29.42 -13.14
CA SER A 308 8.84 30.60 -13.82
C SER A 308 9.08 31.72 -12.82
N LYS A 309 10.09 32.56 -13.06
CA LYS A 309 10.32 33.76 -12.27
C LYS A 309 9.20 34.79 -12.52
N VAL A 310 8.85 35.54 -11.48
CA VAL A 310 7.96 36.70 -11.61
C VAL A 310 8.79 37.88 -12.16
N PRO A 311 8.44 38.49 -13.29
CA PRO A 311 9.20 39.64 -13.80
C PRO A 311 9.24 40.78 -12.79
N GLY A 312 10.44 41.28 -12.48
CA GLY A 312 10.64 42.40 -11.55
C GLY A 312 10.50 42.06 -10.07
N ASN A 313 10.45 40.76 -9.71
CA ASN A 313 10.31 40.32 -8.32
C ASN A 313 11.07 38.99 -8.11
N ASP A 314 11.82 38.85 -7.02
CA ASP A 314 12.58 37.64 -6.66
C ASP A 314 11.65 36.54 -6.11
N GLN A 315 10.57 36.27 -6.84
CA GLN A 315 9.55 35.27 -6.53
C GLN A 315 9.33 34.34 -7.72
N LEU A 316 8.70 33.19 -7.46
CA LEU A 316 8.37 32.19 -8.46
C LEU A 316 6.86 32.01 -8.59
N HIS A 317 6.38 31.86 -9.83
CA HIS A 317 5.10 31.22 -10.11
C HIS A 317 5.34 29.73 -10.34
N ALA A 318 4.49 28.90 -9.74
CA ALA A 318 4.58 27.45 -9.88
C ALA A 318 3.19 26.81 -10.00
N ARG A 319 3.11 25.79 -10.87
CA ARG A 319 1.91 25.01 -11.13
C ARG A 319 2.24 23.54 -11.36
N ALA A 320 1.30 22.66 -11.03
CA ALA A 320 1.35 21.23 -11.33
C ALA A 320 0.08 20.81 -12.07
N ARG A 321 0.20 19.82 -12.97
CA ARG A 321 -0.90 19.22 -13.73
C ARG A 321 -0.80 17.70 -13.64
N VAL A 322 -1.93 17.07 -13.37
CA VAL A 322 -2.18 15.64 -13.54
C VAL A 322 -3.35 15.48 -14.52
N THR A 323 -3.16 14.76 -15.61
CA THR A 323 -4.24 14.42 -16.56
C THR A 323 -4.39 12.91 -16.61
N PHE A 324 -5.56 12.42 -16.22
CA PHE A 324 -5.89 11.00 -16.25
C PHE A 324 -6.66 10.66 -17.51
N VAL A 325 -6.09 9.76 -18.32
CA VAL A 325 -6.64 9.34 -19.61
C VAL A 325 -6.99 7.86 -19.56
N THR A 326 -8.22 7.54 -19.96
CA THR A 326 -8.74 6.20 -20.14
C THR A 326 -9.24 6.02 -21.57
N PRO A 327 -9.63 4.80 -22.00
CA PRO A 327 -10.30 4.62 -23.28
C PRO A 327 -11.54 5.51 -23.47
N GLN A 328 -12.22 5.87 -22.37
CA GLN A 328 -13.40 6.75 -22.37
C GLN A 328 -13.03 8.22 -22.49
N THR A 329 -11.81 8.61 -22.09
CA THR A 329 -11.35 10.01 -22.05
C THR A 329 -10.22 10.33 -23.03
N LYS A 330 -10.13 9.56 -24.11
CA LYS A 330 -9.08 9.68 -25.14
C LYS A 330 -8.95 11.07 -25.77
N ASP A 331 -10.03 11.84 -25.82
CA ASP A 331 -10.04 13.23 -26.32
C ASP A 331 -9.13 14.16 -25.51
N LEU A 332 -8.88 13.84 -24.23
CA LEU A 332 -7.96 14.60 -23.38
C LEU A 332 -6.50 14.59 -23.88
N VAL A 333 -6.11 13.62 -24.72
CA VAL A 333 -4.78 13.61 -25.33
C VAL A 333 -4.49 14.90 -26.11
N ALA A 334 -5.51 15.50 -26.74
CA ALA A 334 -5.37 16.75 -27.46
C ALA A 334 -5.05 17.95 -26.54
N THR A 335 -5.25 17.83 -25.23
CA THR A 335 -4.97 18.88 -24.23
C THR A 335 -3.55 18.81 -23.66
N LEU A 336 -2.81 17.72 -23.96
CA LEU A 336 -1.46 17.53 -23.45
C LEU A 336 -0.48 18.49 -24.16
N PRO A 337 0.56 19.00 -23.46
CA PRO A 337 1.56 19.84 -24.09
C PRO A 337 2.48 18.97 -24.94
N THR A 338 2.24 18.94 -26.25
CA THR A 338 2.99 18.10 -27.19
C THR A 338 3.93 18.87 -28.10
N SER A 339 3.94 20.21 -28.00
CA SER A 339 4.82 21.10 -28.75
C SER A 339 6.30 20.84 -28.45
N ASP A 340 7.13 20.99 -29.48
CA ASP A 340 8.58 20.94 -29.34
C ASP A 340 9.10 22.31 -28.87
N ASP A 341 9.22 22.47 -27.56
CA ASP A 341 9.70 23.70 -26.92
C ASP A 341 11.15 23.53 -26.40
N THR A 342 11.94 22.64 -27.00
CA THR A 342 13.29 22.27 -26.54
C THR A 342 14.24 23.47 -26.39
N GLU A 343 14.21 24.43 -27.33
CA GLU A 343 15.01 25.66 -27.25
C GLU A 343 14.63 26.60 -26.09
N LYS A 344 13.34 26.62 -25.68
CA LYS A 344 12.88 27.41 -24.52
C LYS A 344 13.08 26.66 -23.20
N ALA A 345 12.98 25.33 -23.23
CA ALA A 345 13.11 24.48 -22.05
C ALA A 345 14.52 24.52 -21.44
N GLU A 346 15.58 24.77 -22.23
CA GLU A 346 16.95 24.85 -21.70
C GLU A 346 17.15 26.02 -20.70
N TYR A 347 16.38 27.10 -20.84
CA TYR A 347 16.47 28.29 -19.99
C TYR A 347 15.41 28.35 -18.87
N ASP A 348 14.27 27.66 -19.02
CA ASP A 348 13.11 27.75 -18.12
C ASP A 348 12.75 26.43 -17.38
N ASN A 349 13.57 25.39 -17.44
CA ASN A 349 13.31 24.11 -16.74
C ASN A 349 13.67 24.15 -15.24
N ILE A 350 13.10 25.11 -14.52
CA ILE A 350 13.23 25.22 -13.07
C ILE A 350 12.50 24.04 -12.43
N GLN A 351 13.25 23.27 -11.63
CA GLN A 351 12.76 22.06 -10.98
C GLN A 351 12.94 22.17 -9.47
N LEU A 352 11.82 22.15 -8.75
CA LEU A 352 11.78 22.24 -7.29
C LEU A 352 11.25 20.95 -6.68
N VAL A 353 11.75 20.61 -5.50
CA VAL A 353 11.42 19.36 -4.82
C VAL A 353 9.93 19.28 -4.47
N GLU A 354 9.36 20.37 -3.96
CA GLU A 354 7.98 20.46 -3.52
C GLU A 354 7.03 20.24 -4.69
N MET A 355 7.33 20.85 -5.84
CA MET A 355 6.50 20.74 -7.03
C MET A 355 6.55 19.34 -7.65
N ASN A 356 7.73 18.71 -7.69
CA ASN A 356 7.88 17.35 -8.17
C ASN A 356 7.17 16.34 -7.24
N ALA A 357 7.37 16.47 -5.93
CA ALA A 357 6.75 15.59 -4.94
C ALA A 357 5.23 15.75 -4.92
N LEU A 358 4.72 16.98 -4.89
CA LEU A 358 3.28 17.26 -4.86
C LEU A 358 2.59 16.72 -6.12
N ASN A 359 3.14 17.01 -7.30
CA ASN A 359 2.56 16.54 -8.55
C ASN A 359 2.53 15.01 -8.63
N ALA A 360 3.60 14.35 -8.16
CA ALA A 360 3.66 12.89 -8.07
C ALA A 360 2.60 12.33 -7.11
N MET A 361 2.43 12.94 -5.93
CA MET A 361 1.43 12.47 -4.97
C MET A 361 0.00 12.68 -5.47
N LEU A 362 -0.29 13.79 -6.16
CA LEU A 362 -1.58 13.99 -6.82
C LEU A 362 -1.85 12.89 -7.86
N ALA A 363 -0.84 12.56 -8.67
CA ALA A 363 -0.95 11.47 -9.65
C ALA A 363 -1.16 10.11 -9.00
N VAL A 364 -0.44 9.80 -7.92
CA VAL A 364 -0.57 8.52 -7.20
C VAL A 364 -1.91 8.40 -6.48
N VAL A 365 -2.41 9.48 -5.88
CA VAL A 365 -3.77 9.50 -5.30
C VAL A 365 -4.80 9.23 -6.39
N ARG A 366 -4.69 9.92 -7.54
CA ARG A 366 -5.61 9.72 -8.66
C ARG A 366 -5.56 8.30 -9.23
N TYR A 367 -4.37 7.71 -9.30
CA TYR A 367 -4.19 6.30 -9.68
C TYR A 367 -4.84 5.35 -8.68
N LYS A 368 -4.66 5.57 -7.38
CA LYS A 368 -5.28 4.76 -6.33
C LYS A 368 -6.80 4.92 -6.27
N GLN A 369 -7.32 6.09 -6.63
CA GLN A 369 -8.75 6.31 -6.87
C GLN A 369 -9.28 5.47 -8.03
N HIS A 370 -8.54 5.39 -9.14
CA HIS A 370 -8.90 4.53 -10.26
C HIS A 370 -8.97 3.04 -9.89
N LEU A 371 -8.19 2.61 -8.89
CA LEU A 371 -8.21 1.25 -8.36
C LEU A 371 -9.19 1.05 -7.19
N ASP A 372 -10.11 1.97 -6.95
CA ASP A 372 -11.07 1.93 -5.82
C ASP A 372 -10.42 1.81 -4.43
N PHE A 373 -9.14 2.14 -4.29
CA PHE A 373 -8.46 2.18 -2.99
C PHE A 373 -8.89 3.40 -2.20
N PHE A 374 -9.01 4.54 -2.89
CA PHE A 374 -9.61 5.75 -2.38
C PHE A 374 -10.96 5.98 -3.04
N THR A 375 -11.87 6.66 -2.36
CA THR A 375 -13.11 7.15 -2.97
C THR A 375 -12.79 8.23 -4.01
N ASP A 376 -13.61 8.30 -5.07
CA ASP A 376 -13.48 9.27 -6.16
C ASP A 376 -14.83 9.89 -6.49
N GLU A 377 -15.33 10.74 -5.60
CA GLU A 377 -16.63 11.41 -5.77
C GLU A 377 -16.60 12.46 -6.90
N ALA A 378 -15.43 13.04 -7.15
CA ALA A 378 -15.25 14.07 -8.16
C ALA A 378 -15.05 13.50 -9.57
N ALA A 379 -14.59 12.25 -9.68
CA ALA A 379 -14.22 11.61 -10.95
C ALA A 379 -13.28 12.50 -11.79
N ALA A 380 -12.26 13.08 -11.14
CA ALA A 380 -11.42 14.09 -11.76
C ALA A 380 -10.69 13.55 -13.01
N GLU A 381 -10.79 14.28 -14.12
CA GLU A 381 -10.04 14.00 -15.34
C GLU A 381 -8.72 14.75 -15.36
N THR A 382 -8.75 16.00 -14.92
CA THR A 382 -7.55 16.82 -14.77
C THR A 382 -7.53 17.51 -13.40
N LEU A 383 -6.37 17.46 -12.75
CA LEU A 383 -6.06 18.22 -11.55
C LEU A 383 -5.03 19.28 -11.90
N LYS A 384 -5.27 20.53 -11.53
CA LYS A 384 -4.30 21.62 -11.68
C LYS A 384 -4.08 22.29 -10.34
N TYR A 385 -2.86 22.21 -9.81
CA TYR A 385 -2.50 22.96 -8.60
C TYR A 385 -1.79 24.26 -8.97
N LYS A 386 -2.15 25.36 -8.29
CA LYS A 386 -1.51 26.66 -8.43
C LYS A 386 -1.01 27.16 -7.07
N VAL A 387 0.31 27.33 -6.94
CA VAL A 387 0.94 27.74 -5.67
C VAL A 387 0.44 29.10 -5.19
N SER A 388 0.29 30.07 -6.09
CA SER A 388 -0.12 31.44 -5.74
C SER A 388 -1.49 31.54 -5.06
N TRP A 389 -2.34 30.52 -5.28
CA TRP A 389 -3.69 30.47 -4.71
C TRP A 389 -3.83 29.37 -3.67
N SER A 390 -2.83 28.50 -3.52
CA SER A 390 -2.90 27.30 -2.67
C SER A 390 -4.11 26.41 -2.97
N GLU A 391 -4.50 26.34 -4.24
CA GLU A 391 -5.74 25.69 -4.69
C GLU A 391 -5.49 24.61 -5.74
N ILE A 392 -6.30 23.54 -5.66
CA ILE A 392 -6.40 22.48 -6.67
C ILE A 392 -7.71 22.69 -7.44
N PHE A 393 -7.58 22.92 -8.74
CA PHE A 393 -8.69 22.96 -9.69
C PHE A 393 -8.94 21.57 -10.24
N VAL A 394 -10.21 21.17 -10.25
CA VAL A 394 -10.66 19.86 -10.73
C VAL A 394 -11.51 20.06 -11.98
N ASP A 395 -11.03 19.56 -13.11
CA ASP A 395 -11.83 19.45 -14.33
C ASP A 395 -12.42 18.04 -14.38
N LYS A 396 -13.75 17.95 -14.58
CA LYS A 396 -14.51 16.70 -14.72
C LYS A 396 -15.50 16.83 -15.86
N ARG A 397 -15.95 15.72 -16.45
CA ARG A 397 -17.12 15.73 -17.34
C ARG A 397 -18.39 15.98 -16.54
N ASP A 398 -19.28 16.79 -17.12
CA ASP A 398 -20.66 16.80 -16.67
C ASP A 398 -21.28 15.42 -16.91
N PRO A 399 -21.98 14.83 -15.94
CA PRO A 399 -22.72 13.60 -16.17
C PRO A 399 -23.80 13.89 -17.22
N SER A 400 -23.68 13.24 -18.38
CA SER A 400 -24.65 13.29 -19.48
C SER A 400 -25.98 12.66 -19.11
#